data_AF-A0A0J9E0S6-F1
#
_entry.id   AF-A0A0J9E0S6-F1
#
_cell.length_a   1.000
_cell.length_b   1.000
_cell.length_c   1.000
_cell.angle_alpha   90.00
_cell.angle_beta   90.00
_cell.angle_gamma   90.00
#
_symmetry.space_group_name_H-M   'P 1'
#
loop_
_entity.id
_entity.type
_entity.pdbx_description
1 polymer ?
#
loop_
_entity_poly.entity_id
_entity_poly.type
_entity_poly.pdbx_seq_one_letter_code
_entity_poly.pdbx_strand_id
1 'polypeptide(L)'
;MSFIRPEVQEKLAKTRPFAIGAGLLLLGLYWLVDGGGVMRFVGAGLAVLGGVLLWDGARRARFPASGDGSGVVEIDERRITYYGPDGGSSVSLNDVARIRINTTDQGPFMADLYWEFTERSGLRLVFPGDAVGAEKIFDALAVFDGADFQAIVEANTHTEDASFLVWEDAQLRLEG
;
A
#
# COMPACT_ATOMS: atom_id res chain seq x y z
N MET A 1 4.37 32.10 -25.12
CA MET A 1 5.43 31.09 -25.32
C MET A 1 5.86 30.55 -23.96
N SER A 2 5.35 29.38 -23.58
CA SER A 2 5.87 28.59 -22.46
C SER A 2 5.92 27.14 -22.96
N PHE A 3 7.13 26.67 -23.25
CA PHE A 3 7.41 25.33 -23.77
C PHE A 3 7.65 24.37 -22.59
N ILE A 4 6.68 24.26 -21.68
CA ILE A 4 6.73 23.24 -20.64
C ILE A 4 5.58 22.28 -20.87
N ARG A 5 5.95 21.05 -21.23
CA ARG A 5 5.06 19.90 -21.43
C ARG A 5 4.13 19.75 -20.20
N PRO A 6 2.82 19.50 -20.38
CA PRO A 6 1.90 19.28 -19.25
C PRO A 6 2.32 18.09 -18.37
N GLU A 7 3.05 17.12 -18.93
CA GLU A 7 3.68 16.00 -18.19
C GLU A 7 4.68 16.45 -17.10
N VAL A 8 5.32 17.62 -17.28
CA VAL A 8 6.27 18.18 -16.31
C VAL A 8 5.53 18.91 -15.17
N GLN A 9 4.34 19.47 -15.45
CA GLN A 9 3.55 20.19 -14.46
C GLN A 9 2.91 19.26 -13.43
N GLU A 10 2.44 18.08 -13.82
CA GLU A 10 1.90 17.08 -12.89
C GLU A 10 2.99 16.52 -11.96
N LYS A 11 4.19 16.25 -12.48
CA LYS A 11 5.32 15.80 -11.64
C LYS A 11 5.79 16.89 -10.67
N LEU A 12 5.82 18.16 -11.10
CA LEU A 12 6.16 19.30 -10.24
C LEU A 12 5.08 19.60 -9.19
N ALA A 13 3.80 19.37 -9.49
CA ALA A 13 2.72 19.53 -8.51
C ALA A 13 2.83 18.50 -7.37
N LYS A 14 3.24 17.26 -7.68
CA LYS A 14 3.42 16.17 -6.71
C LYS A 14 4.70 16.30 -5.86
N THR A 15 5.74 16.98 -6.37
CA THR A 15 7.06 17.15 -5.68
C THR A 15 7.30 18.53 -5.07
N ARG A 16 6.36 19.46 -5.23
CA ARG A 16 6.43 20.83 -4.70
C ARG A 16 6.83 20.95 -3.21
N PRO A 17 6.36 20.09 -2.28
CA PRO A 17 6.79 20.18 -0.87
C PRO A 17 8.21 19.63 -0.63
N PHE A 18 8.69 18.70 -1.45
CA PHE A 18 10.02 18.09 -1.31
C PHE A 18 11.15 19.06 -1.67
N ALA A 19 10.96 19.85 -2.73
CA ALA A 19 11.94 20.83 -3.18
C ALA A 19 12.15 21.97 -2.16
N ILE A 20 11.07 22.41 -1.50
CA ILE A 20 11.11 23.47 -0.49
C ILE A 20 11.80 22.95 0.79
N GLY A 21 11.46 21.74 1.24
CA GLY A 21 12.09 21.11 2.40
C GLY A 21 13.60 20.86 2.21
N ALA A 22 14.00 20.33 1.05
CA ALA A 22 15.40 20.11 0.70
C ALA A 22 16.19 21.43 0.59
N GLY A 23 15.58 22.48 0.03
CA GLY A 23 16.17 23.82 -0.06
C GLY A 23 16.43 24.43 1.31
N LEU A 24 15.47 24.34 2.24
CA LEU A 24 15.62 24.84 3.61
C LEU A 24 16.69 24.06 4.40
N LEU A 25 16.78 22.74 4.20
CA LEU A 25 17.79 21.90 4.85
C LEU A 25 19.21 22.22 4.38
N LEU A 26 19.42 22.37 3.07
CA LEU A 26 20.72 22.75 2.51
C LEU A 26 21.13 24.16 2.96
N LEU A 27 20.19 25.11 3.02
CA LEU A 27 20.45 26.46 3.51
C LEU A 27 20.78 26.47 5.02
N GLY A 28 20.05 25.69 5.82
CA GLY A 28 20.30 25.52 7.25
C GLY A 28 21.67 24.89 7.54
N LEU A 29 22.04 23.85 6.79
CA LEU A 29 23.35 23.20 6.89
C LEU A 29 24.49 24.14 6.48
N TYR A 30 24.29 24.93 5.41
CA TYR A 30 25.25 25.92 4.94
C TYR A 30 25.54 26.98 6.02
N TRP A 31 24.52 27.55 6.66
CA TRP A 31 24.70 28.51 7.76
C TRP A 31 25.26 27.89 9.05
N LEU A 32 25.15 26.58 9.23
CA LEU A 32 25.75 25.84 10.35
C LEU A 32 27.27 25.69 10.22
N VAL A 33 27.76 25.55 8.98
CA VAL A 33 29.17 25.40 8.65
C VAL A 33 29.87 26.76 8.52
N ASP A 34 29.25 27.74 7.87
CA ASP A 34 29.85 29.05 7.54
C ASP A 34 29.57 30.16 8.58
N GLY A 35 28.60 29.93 9.49
CA GLY A 35 28.19 30.92 10.51
C GLY A 35 29.05 30.89 11.78
N GLY A 36 29.28 32.06 12.39
CA GLY A 36 29.85 32.21 13.74
C GLY A 36 28.79 32.63 14.78
N GLY A 37 28.91 32.14 16.01
CA GLY A 37 28.06 32.57 17.15
C GLY A 37 26.58 32.23 17.02
N VAL A 38 25.69 33.20 17.28
CA VAL A 38 24.22 33.06 17.31
C VAL A 38 23.63 32.53 15.99
N MET A 39 24.28 32.85 14.86
CA MET A 39 23.83 32.43 13.52
C MET A 39 23.85 30.89 13.35
N ARG A 40 24.73 30.19 14.08
CA ARG A 40 24.79 28.71 14.08
C ARG A 40 23.58 28.07 14.76
N PHE A 41 23.06 28.71 15.82
CA PHE A 41 21.86 28.23 16.51
C PHE A 41 20.60 28.41 15.66
N VAL A 42 20.53 29.50 14.88
CA VAL A 42 19.45 29.72 13.89
C VAL A 42 19.54 28.68 12.76
N GLY A 43 20.73 28.43 12.23
CA GLY A 43 20.97 27.38 11.22
C GLY A 43 20.63 25.97 11.72
N ALA A 44 21.00 25.65 12.96
CA ALA A 44 20.64 24.38 13.60
C ALA A 44 19.12 24.21 13.76
N GLY A 45 18.40 25.27 14.18
CA GLY A 45 16.95 25.24 14.26
C GLY A 45 16.28 24.99 12.92
N LEU A 46 16.74 25.65 11.85
CA LEU A 46 16.24 25.46 10.49
C LEU A 46 16.57 24.05 9.94
N ALA A 47 17.77 23.53 10.21
CA ALA A 47 18.16 22.19 9.80
C ALA A 47 17.34 21.10 10.49
N VAL A 48 17.05 21.25 11.80
CA VAL A 48 16.15 20.34 12.53
C VAL A 48 14.73 20.42 11.98
N LEU A 49 14.18 21.61 11.75
CA LEU A 49 12.86 21.78 11.14
C LEU A 49 12.78 21.15 9.75
N GLY A 50 13.77 21.40 8.89
CA GLY A 50 13.84 20.78 7.57
C GLY A 50 13.99 19.25 7.64
N GLY A 51 14.78 18.76 8.60
CA GLY A 51 14.92 17.33 8.89
C GLY A 51 13.61 16.68 9.35
N VAL A 52 12.86 17.34 10.24
CA VAL A 52 11.54 16.88 10.70
C VAL A 52 10.53 16.87 9.56
N LEU A 53 10.51 17.90 8.70
CA LEU A 53 9.61 17.95 7.55
C LEU A 53 9.95 16.89 6.49
N LEU A 54 11.24 16.64 6.23
CA LEU A 54 11.66 15.54 5.36
C LEU A 54 11.38 14.18 5.99
N TRP A 55 11.53 14.03 7.30
CA TRP A 55 11.21 12.81 8.02
C TRP A 55 9.70 12.53 7.98
N ASP A 56 8.85 13.52 8.23
CA ASP A 56 7.39 13.39 8.12
C ASP A 56 6.97 13.13 6.66
N GLY A 57 7.58 13.80 5.69
CA GLY A 57 7.35 13.56 4.27
C GLY A 57 7.78 12.16 3.81
N ALA A 58 8.94 11.69 4.27
CA ALA A 58 9.41 10.33 4.02
C ALA A 58 8.54 9.30 4.75
N ARG A 59 8.03 9.62 5.94
CA ARG A 59 7.09 8.77 6.67
C ARG A 59 5.74 8.70 5.96
N ARG A 60 5.21 9.80 5.42
CA ARG A 60 3.95 9.80 4.62
C ARG A 60 4.08 9.17 3.24
N ALA A 61 5.28 9.21 2.65
CA ALA A 61 5.55 8.51 1.40
C ALA A 61 5.79 7.00 1.61
N ARG A 62 6.21 6.58 2.81
CA ARG A 62 6.48 5.18 3.19
C ARG A 62 5.34 4.50 3.94
N PHE A 63 4.53 5.28 4.64
CA PHE A 63 3.26 4.89 5.22
C PHE A 63 2.20 5.74 4.50
N PRO A 64 1.46 5.18 3.53
CA PRO A 64 0.18 5.73 3.14
C PRO A 64 -0.78 5.57 4.33
N ALA A 65 -0.51 6.30 5.41
CA ALA A 65 -1.44 6.40 6.52
C ALA A 65 -2.65 7.15 5.99
N SER A 66 -3.80 6.48 6.07
CA SER A 66 -5.16 6.96 5.79
C SER A 66 -5.53 7.17 4.31
N GLY A 67 -5.93 6.08 3.65
CA GLY A 67 -7.01 6.12 2.64
C GLY A 67 -6.62 5.97 1.17
N ASP A 68 -5.34 5.78 0.85
CA ASP A 68 -4.84 5.52 -0.51
C ASP A 68 -3.94 4.28 -0.43
N GLY A 69 -4.56 3.12 -0.20
CA GLY A 69 -3.89 1.83 -0.07
C GLY A 69 -2.99 1.51 -1.27
N SER A 70 -2.15 0.49 -1.17
CA SER A 70 -1.18 0.10 -2.22
C SER A 70 -1.82 -0.30 -3.58
N GLY A 71 -3.12 -0.10 -3.74
CA GLY A 71 -3.90 -0.10 -4.96
C GLY A 71 -5.39 0.08 -4.64
N VAL A 72 -6.25 -0.03 -5.64
CA VAL A 72 -7.71 0.01 -5.49
C VAL A 72 -8.29 -1.34 -5.85
N VAL A 73 -9.15 -1.87 -4.99
CA VAL A 73 -9.96 -3.07 -5.27
C VAL A 73 -11.37 -2.62 -5.63
N GLU A 74 -11.78 -2.95 -6.84
CA GLU A 74 -13.14 -2.76 -7.33
C GLU A 74 -13.84 -4.12 -7.36
N ILE A 75 -15.05 -4.16 -6.79
CA ILE A 75 -15.90 -5.33 -6.80
C ILE A 75 -17.17 -4.94 -7.54
N ASP A 76 -17.31 -5.51 -8.73
CA ASP A 76 -18.55 -5.48 -9.51
C ASP A 76 -19.35 -6.76 -9.27
N GLU A 77 -20.53 -6.86 -9.90
CA GLU A 77 -21.56 -7.88 -9.62
C GLU A 77 -21.05 -9.33 -9.47
N ARG A 78 -19.98 -9.72 -10.19
CA ARG A 78 -19.31 -11.04 -10.02
C ARG A 78 -17.80 -11.01 -10.30
N ARG A 79 -17.15 -9.86 -10.20
CA ARG A 79 -15.73 -9.72 -10.57
C ARG A 79 -15.00 -8.86 -9.55
N ILE A 80 -13.83 -9.35 -9.14
CA ILE A 80 -12.89 -8.60 -8.31
C ILE A 80 -11.77 -8.13 -9.23
N THR A 81 -11.52 -6.83 -9.27
CA THR A 81 -10.43 -6.22 -10.02
C THR A 81 -9.56 -5.43 -9.06
N TYR A 82 -8.26 -5.69 -9.10
CA TYR A 82 -7.27 -4.91 -8.38
C TYR A 82 -6.50 -4.04 -9.36
N TYR A 83 -6.34 -2.77 -9.02
CA TYR A 83 -5.54 -1.80 -9.74
C TYR A 83 -4.33 -1.40 -8.87
N GLY A 84 -3.18 -2.01 -9.16
CA GLY A 84 -1.91 -1.72 -8.49
C GLY A 84 -1.00 -0.77 -9.28
N PRO A 85 0.15 -0.37 -8.70
CA PRO A 85 1.09 0.57 -9.32
C PRO A 85 1.71 0.05 -10.63
N ASP A 86 1.88 -1.26 -10.75
CA ASP A 86 2.50 -1.92 -11.91
C ASP A 86 1.48 -2.46 -12.92
N GLY A 87 0.18 -2.26 -12.67
CA GLY A 87 -0.91 -2.75 -13.52
C GLY A 87 -2.11 -3.26 -12.72
N GLY A 88 -3.14 -3.72 -13.45
CA GLY A 88 -4.33 -4.31 -12.84
C GLY A 88 -4.52 -5.77 -13.23
N SER A 89 -5.12 -6.55 -12.32
CA SER A 89 -5.54 -7.92 -12.57
C SER A 89 -6.95 -8.13 -12.04
N SER A 90 -7.68 -9.10 -12.61
CA SER A 90 -9.06 -9.36 -12.25
C SER A 90 -9.36 -10.84 -12.25
N VAL A 91 -10.27 -11.27 -11.37
CA VAL A 91 -10.81 -12.62 -11.33
C VAL A 91 -12.33 -12.62 -11.23
N SER A 92 -12.94 -13.64 -11.82
CA SER A 92 -14.37 -13.89 -11.76
C SER A 92 -14.71 -14.69 -10.50
N LEU A 93 -15.61 -14.19 -9.65
CA LEU A 93 -16.07 -14.90 -8.44
C LEU A 93 -16.65 -16.29 -8.76
N ASN A 94 -17.20 -16.49 -9.96
CA ASN A 94 -17.69 -17.80 -10.42
C ASN A 94 -16.59 -18.85 -10.57
N ASP A 95 -15.39 -18.38 -10.91
CA ASP A 95 -14.29 -19.22 -11.35
C ASP A 95 -13.25 -19.38 -10.25
N VAL A 96 -13.40 -18.66 -9.13
CA VAL A 96 -12.58 -18.84 -7.93
C VAL A 96 -12.70 -20.28 -7.44
N ALA A 97 -11.54 -20.91 -7.33
CA ALA A 97 -11.33 -22.26 -6.82
C ALA A 97 -10.84 -22.24 -5.37
N ARG A 98 -10.06 -21.21 -5.01
CA ARG A 98 -9.41 -21.11 -3.70
C ARG A 98 -9.20 -19.66 -3.31
N ILE A 99 -9.42 -19.35 -2.03
CA ILE A 99 -9.17 -18.06 -1.41
C ILE A 99 -8.23 -18.27 -0.23
N ARG A 100 -7.11 -17.56 -0.21
CA ARG A 100 -6.13 -17.59 0.87
C ARG A 100 -5.80 -16.18 1.33
N ILE A 101 -5.34 -16.09 2.56
CA ILE A 101 -4.66 -14.92 3.09
C ILE A 101 -3.23 -15.32 3.39
N ASN A 102 -2.27 -14.59 2.85
CA ASN A 102 -0.86 -14.73 3.17
C ASN A 102 -0.44 -13.54 4.03
N THR A 103 0.16 -13.80 5.17
CA THR A 103 0.79 -12.78 6.01
C THR A 103 2.28 -12.70 5.72
N THR A 104 2.89 -11.56 5.98
CA THR A 104 4.33 -11.39 5.84
C THR A 104 4.96 -10.63 6.99
N ASP A 105 6.23 -10.91 7.27
CA ASP A 105 7.04 -10.22 8.28
C ASP A 105 7.74 -8.93 7.77
N GLN A 106 7.49 -8.54 6.51
CA GLN A 106 8.15 -7.41 5.83
C GLN A 106 7.59 -6.03 6.21
N GLY A 107 6.67 -5.98 7.18
CA GLY A 107 6.22 -4.77 7.82
C GLY A 107 7.40 -4.00 8.46
N PRO A 108 7.34 -2.65 8.52
CA PRO A 108 6.23 -1.79 8.12
C PRO A 108 6.35 -1.22 6.69
N PHE A 109 7.29 -1.72 5.88
CA PHE A 109 7.56 -1.17 4.55
C PHE A 109 6.67 -1.77 3.46
N MET A 110 6.08 -2.95 3.71
CA MET A 110 5.08 -3.62 2.89
C MET A 110 3.84 -3.92 3.73
N ALA A 111 2.73 -4.28 3.10
CA ALA A 111 1.53 -4.69 3.81
C ALA A 111 1.78 -6.01 4.54
N ASP A 112 1.28 -6.15 5.77
CA ASP A 112 1.46 -7.37 6.56
C ASP A 112 0.55 -8.53 6.09
N LEU A 113 -0.45 -8.22 5.26
CA LEU A 113 -1.49 -9.15 4.82
C LEU A 113 -1.78 -8.98 3.33
N TYR A 114 -1.84 -10.10 2.61
CA TYR A 114 -2.19 -10.18 1.20
C TYR A 114 -3.31 -11.19 0.98
N TRP A 115 -4.34 -10.76 0.25
CA TRP A 115 -5.37 -11.64 -0.26
C TRP A 115 -4.89 -12.34 -1.53
N GLU A 116 -5.18 -13.62 -1.66
CA GLU A 116 -4.91 -14.42 -2.85
C GLU A 116 -6.17 -15.16 -3.29
N PHE A 117 -6.68 -14.80 -4.47
CA PHE A 117 -7.78 -15.49 -5.15
C PHE A 117 -7.21 -16.28 -6.32
N THR A 118 -7.45 -17.58 -6.34
CA THR A 118 -7.03 -18.47 -7.41
C THR A 118 -8.24 -19.00 -8.16
N GLU A 119 -8.27 -18.81 -9.47
CA GLU A 119 -9.29 -19.40 -10.35
C GLU A 119 -9.00 -20.88 -10.66
N ARG A 120 -10.04 -21.62 -11.09
CA ARG A 120 -9.91 -22.98 -11.65
C ARG A 120 -8.99 -23.02 -12.88
N SER A 121 -8.86 -21.91 -13.60
CA SER A 121 -7.94 -21.74 -14.73
C SER A 121 -6.46 -21.71 -14.31
N GLY A 122 -6.18 -21.50 -13.02
CA GLY A 122 -4.84 -21.25 -12.48
C GLY A 122 -4.45 -19.77 -12.42
N LEU A 123 -5.31 -18.85 -12.90
CA LEU A 123 -5.08 -17.41 -12.77
C LEU A 123 -5.13 -17.02 -11.28
N ARG A 124 -4.16 -16.20 -10.85
CA ARG A 124 -4.08 -15.70 -9.48
C ARG A 124 -4.18 -14.19 -9.42
N LEU A 125 -5.07 -13.71 -8.56
CA LEU A 125 -5.19 -12.32 -8.15
C LEU A 125 -4.64 -12.19 -6.73
N VAL A 126 -3.60 -11.38 -6.58
CA VAL A 126 -3.01 -11.06 -5.28
C VAL A 126 -3.04 -9.55 -5.07
N PHE A 127 -3.51 -9.12 -3.91
CA PHE A 127 -3.53 -7.70 -3.54
C PHE A 127 -3.42 -7.55 -2.02
N PRO A 128 -2.92 -6.40 -1.54
CA PRO A 128 -2.70 -6.20 -0.12
C PRO A 128 -4.01 -5.91 0.62
N GLY A 129 -4.10 -6.31 1.88
CA GLY A 129 -5.27 -6.12 2.73
C GLY A 129 -5.58 -4.67 3.08
N ASP A 130 -4.62 -3.76 2.87
CA ASP A 130 -4.78 -2.31 3.06
C ASP A 130 -5.21 -1.56 1.79
N ALA A 131 -5.46 -2.26 0.68
CA ALA A 131 -5.94 -1.67 -0.56
C ALA A 131 -7.31 -0.98 -0.36
N VAL A 132 -7.54 0.12 -1.07
CA VAL A 132 -8.82 0.85 -0.97
C VAL A 132 -9.94 -0.02 -1.52
N GLY A 133 -10.99 -0.26 -0.74
CA GLY A 133 -12.12 -1.11 -1.15
C GLY A 133 -11.95 -2.58 -0.77
N ALA A 134 -10.81 -2.99 -0.19
CA ALA A 134 -10.61 -4.35 0.30
C ALA A 134 -11.62 -4.73 1.40
N GLU A 135 -12.18 -3.77 2.12
CA GLU A 135 -13.24 -4.00 3.11
C GLU A 135 -14.51 -4.61 2.51
N LYS A 136 -14.77 -4.41 1.21
CA LYS A 136 -15.94 -4.99 0.52
C LYS A 136 -15.78 -6.48 0.24
N ILE A 137 -14.58 -7.03 0.38
CA ILE A 137 -14.32 -8.45 0.16
C ILE A 137 -15.07 -9.29 1.19
N PHE A 138 -15.23 -8.81 2.41
CA PHE A 138 -16.00 -9.52 3.43
C PHE A 138 -17.43 -9.78 2.98
N ASP A 139 -18.08 -8.82 2.32
CA ASP A 139 -19.41 -8.99 1.74
C ASP A 139 -19.37 -9.93 0.53
N ALA A 140 -18.33 -9.84 -0.30
CA ALA A 140 -18.12 -10.74 -1.44
C ALA A 140 -17.83 -12.19 -1.00
N LEU A 141 -17.30 -12.41 0.20
CA LEU A 141 -17.08 -13.75 0.75
C LEU A 141 -18.38 -14.42 1.19
N ALA A 142 -19.43 -13.63 1.51
CA ALA A 142 -20.71 -14.16 1.96
C ALA A 142 -21.44 -15.03 0.92
N VAL A 143 -21.07 -14.93 -0.37
CA VAL A 143 -21.63 -15.80 -1.42
C VAL A 143 -20.98 -17.18 -1.48
N PHE A 144 -19.82 -17.38 -0.82
CA PHE A 144 -19.11 -18.65 -0.78
C PHE A 144 -19.55 -19.45 0.46
N ASP A 145 -20.35 -20.49 0.23
CA ASP A 145 -20.76 -21.39 1.31
C ASP A 145 -19.54 -22.10 1.92
N GLY A 146 -19.45 -22.09 3.26
CA GLY A 146 -18.33 -22.66 4.01
C GLY A 146 -17.07 -21.79 4.10
N ALA A 147 -17.14 -20.48 3.80
CA ALA A 147 -16.02 -19.57 4.03
C ALA A 147 -15.66 -19.48 5.54
N ASP A 148 -14.38 -19.66 5.85
CA ASP A 148 -13.84 -19.62 7.21
C ASP A 148 -13.47 -18.18 7.61
N PHE A 149 -14.41 -17.48 8.24
CA PHE A 149 -14.16 -16.14 8.78
C PHE A 149 -13.23 -16.14 9.98
N GLN A 150 -13.09 -17.27 10.69
CA GLN A 150 -12.16 -17.37 11.82
C GLN A 150 -10.71 -17.34 11.31
N ALA A 151 -10.43 -18.00 10.18
CA ALA A 151 -9.13 -17.94 9.52
C ALA A 151 -8.74 -16.50 9.12
N ILE A 152 -9.71 -15.66 8.77
CA ILE A 152 -9.45 -14.23 8.47
C ILE A 152 -9.07 -13.46 9.73
N VAL A 153 -9.79 -13.70 10.84
CA VAL A 153 -9.48 -13.06 12.13
C VAL A 153 -8.10 -13.49 12.62
N GLU A 154 -7.79 -14.78 12.52
CA GLU A 154 -6.48 -15.32 12.88
C GLU A 154 -5.38 -14.66 12.04
N ALA A 155 -5.53 -14.62 10.71
CA ALA A 155 -4.57 -13.97 9.82
C ALA A 155 -4.29 -12.49 10.18
N ASN A 156 -5.30 -11.74 10.61
CA ASN A 156 -5.11 -10.34 11.03
C ASN A 156 -4.33 -10.18 12.34
N THR A 157 -4.16 -11.25 13.11
CA THR A 157 -3.37 -11.25 14.36
C THR A 157 -1.93 -11.75 14.16
N HIS A 158 -1.61 -12.28 12.99
CA HIS A 158 -0.28 -12.80 12.67
C HIS A 158 0.61 -11.74 12.02
N THR A 159 1.85 -11.66 12.47
CA THR A 159 2.89 -10.76 11.95
C THR A 159 4.08 -11.53 11.36
N GLU A 160 3.94 -12.84 11.18
CA GLU A 160 4.95 -13.73 10.63
C GLU A 160 4.49 -14.25 9.26
N ASP A 161 5.41 -14.79 8.46
CA ASP A 161 5.10 -15.44 7.19
C ASP A 161 4.23 -16.69 7.43
N ALA A 162 2.93 -16.56 7.16
CA ALA A 162 1.95 -17.63 7.31
C ALA A 162 0.90 -17.56 6.21
N SER A 163 0.16 -18.65 6.03
CA SER A 163 -0.84 -18.75 4.96
C SER A 163 -2.09 -19.46 5.46
N PHE A 164 -3.21 -18.74 5.42
CA PHE A 164 -4.50 -19.13 5.96
C PHE A 164 -5.46 -19.42 4.80
N LEU A 165 -6.06 -20.61 4.80
CA LEU A 165 -7.08 -20.99 3.83
C LEU A 165 -8.43 -20.44 4.30
N VAL A 166 -9.00 -19.51 3.54
CA VAL A 166 -10.32 -18.92 3.85
C VAL A 166 -11.43 -19.75 3.22
N TRP A 167 -11.24 -20.18 1.98
CA TRP A 167 -12.22 -20.97 1.26
C TRP A 167 -11.56 -21.79 0.16
N GLU A 168 -12.14 -22.97 -0.11
CA GLU A 168 -11.77 -23.82 -1.22
C GLU A 168 -13.02 -24.52 -1.75
N ASP A 169 -13.10 -24.65 -3.07
CA ASP A 169 -14.20 -25.34 -3.71
C ASP A 169 -14.30 -26.78 -3.20
N ALA A 170 -15.50 -27.17 -2.79
CA ALA A 170 -15.74 -28.48 -2.18
C ALA A 170 -15.38 -29.65 -3.10
N GLN A 171 -15.44 -29.47 -4.43
CA GLN A 171 -15.03 -30.50 -5.38
C GLN A 171 -13.52 -30.70 -5.34
N LEU A 172 -12.74 -29.61 -5.27
CA LEU A 172 -11.27 -29.67 -5.17
C LEU A 172 -10.81 -30.24 -3.83
N ARG A 173 -11.57 -30.00 -2.76
CA ARG A 173 -11.27 -30.55 -1.43
C ARG A 173 -11.38 -32.08 -1.35
N LEU A 174 -12.17 -32.69 -2.24
CA LEU A 174 -12.37 -34.15 -2.26
C LEU A 174 -11.33 -34.89 -3.11
N GLU A 175 -10.55 -34.17 -3.92
CA GLU A 175 -9.55 -34.74 -4.83
C GLU A 175 -8.11 -34.75 -4.24
N GLY A 176 -7.90 -34.14 -3.07
CA GLY A 176 -6.59 -34.08 -2.37
C GLY A 176 -6.56 -34.91 -1.09
#